data_AF-A0A2H0A997-F1
#
_entry.id   AF-A0A2H0A997-F1
#
_cell.length_a   1.000
_cell.length_b   1.000
_cell.length_c   1.000
_cell.angle_alpha   90.00
_cell.angle_beta   90.00
_cell.angle_gamma   90.00
#
_symmetry.space_group_name_H-M   'P 1'
#
loop_
_entity.id
_entity.type
_entity.pdbx_description
1 polymer ?
#
loop_
_entity_poly.entity_id
_entity_poly.type
_entity_poly.pdbx_seq_one_letter_code
_entity_poly.pdbx_strand_id
1 'polypeptide(L)'
;MNFTEKLAKHKICPSYEEGGCCRACYMGPCRITDKVKEGVCGATGSTVSARNLGRMAAAGASSLSTAVLSILSKGQGMDWFSSQKEKGLDLSRILPTERVSLLNRLHLTPRNVHREIVELLHRVSIGVDQECDHILFQTIRTSLGGVLSAALLLMDEKSSIADIDTAVLSKEKPNVILFGNVQLSDDNRVNVVSVDSMLKLEALLTSGLVDVIFCDKIPLSVEYIVACYHTVCVSVSSEVVDKAIKSQSKRTQTMNFKGTISQPKLSPQILKNALMESNIRGIVWLAGCVNPRLEDERAKLVKELVSHDILVLVTGCSISQFIDSDLLHQPIAPTGEFLQEFCEKTGIPPVVYLGNCLKEGAVIKLLNELSGAAGIGDISSLPVSLILPSWRSERNISLLLGAIACGISVQVKSHLPINSEVRGFLENSCNEILLGHLLKEDVSILEYLNRKRERLSLSSSLNIYVPETVAIHDDYMDTVAAAAFSIYRELGHGLSMDVYRKALVVELKQLGLQSSTVKVPITYLGEIISECEELLVEDDAIICIGKDANVKKHLKNALAGTKKEKGMSIVFDREMLKIGR
;
A
#
# COMPACT_ATOMS: atom_id res chain seq x y z
N MET A 1 1.73 -9.19 -37.39
CA MET A 1 1.40 -9.21 -35.95
C MET A 1 2.54 -8.55 -35.19
N ASN A 2 2.33 -7.33 -34.68
CA ASN A 2 3.35 -6.61 -33.91
C ASN A 2 3.57 -7.28 -32.52
N PHE A 3 4.59 -6.86 -31.79
CA PHE A 3 4.96 -7.47 -30.49
C PHE A 3 3.82 -7.37 -29.47
N THR A 4 3.11 -6.24 -29.43
CA THR A 4 1.96 -5.98 -28.54
C THR A 4 0.80 -6.94 -28.85
N GLU A 5 0.46 -7.15 -30.12
CA GLU A 5 -0.56 -8.11 -30.55
C GLU A 5 -0.19 -9.57 -30.23
N LYS A 6 1.10 -9.92 -30.30
CA LYS A 6 1.59 -11.25 -29.88
C LYS A 6 1.48 -11.42 -28.37
N LEU A 7 1.81 -10.39 -27.59
CA LEU A 7 1.72 -10.40 -26.12
C LEU A 7 0.26 -10.50 -25.65
N ALA A 8 -0.64 -9.73 -26.26
CA ALA A 8 -2.07 -9.74 -25.93
C ALA A 8 -2.71 -11.12 -26.17
N LYS A 9 -2.22 -11.88 -27.16
CA LYS A 9 -2.69 -13.25 -27.45
C LYS A 9 -2.03 -14.33 -26.60
N HIS A 10 -0.96 -14.02 -25.89
CA HIS A 10 -0.21 -15.02 -25.12
C HIS A 10 -0.85 -15.25 -23.75
N LYS A 11 -1.50 -16.42 -23.59
CA LYS A 11 -2.12 -16.86 -22.35
C LYS A 11 -1.11 -16.92 -21.20
N ILE A 12 -1.51 -16.44 -20.03
CA ILE A 12 -0.72 -16.55 -18.81
C ILE A 12 -0.76 -18.01 -18.32
N CYS A 13 0.31 -18.45 -17.68
CA CYS A 13 0.35 -19.78 -17.05
C CYS A 13 -0.67 -19.82 -15.90
N PRO A 14 -1.66 -20.73 -15.90
CA PRO A 14 -2.74 -20.72 -14.90
C PRO A 14 -2.22 -20.80 -13.46
N SER A 15 -1.17 -21.59 -13.22
CA SER A 15 -0.61 -21.72 -11.87
C SER A 15 0.15 -20.48 -11.39
N TYR A 16 0.62 -19.63 -12.30
CA TYR A 16 1.12 -18.31 -11.92
C TYR A 16 -0.03 -17.34 -11.68
N GLU A 17 -1.05 -17.40 -12.55
CA GLU A 17 -2.26 -16.59 -12.46
C GLU A 17 -2.98 -16.78 -11.11
N GLU A 18 -3.08 -18.01 -10.63
CA GLU A 18 -3.68 -18.34 -9.33
C GLU A 18 -2.73 -18.15 -8.13
N GLY A 19 -1.50 -17.69 -8.36
CA GLY A 19 -0.48 -17.52 -7.31
C GLY A 19 0.11 -18.84 -6.77
N GLY A 20 -0.27 -19.99 -7.31
CA GLY A 20 0.07 -21.34 -6.81
C GLY A 20 1.42 -21.92 -7.27
N CYS A 21 2.26 -21.17 -7.98
CA CYS A 21 3.56 -21.65 -8.44
C CYS A 21 4.70 -21.21 -7.50
N CYS A 22 5.37 -22.16 -6.84
CA CYS A 22 6.50 -21.90 -5.95
C CYS A 22 7.83 -22.30 -6.59
N ARG A 23 8.81 -21.38 -6.56
CA ARG A 23 10.19 -21.57 -7.06
C ARG A 23 11.25 -21.19 -6.02
N ALA A 24 10.91 -21.27 -4.74
CA ALA A 24 11.76 -20.79 -3.66
C ALA A 24 12.99 -21.69 -3.36
N CYS A 25 13.03 -22.92 -3.86
CA CYS A 25 14.12 -23.86 -3.63
C CYS A 25 14.27 -24.89 -4.76
N TYR A 26 15.35 -25.68 -4.70
CA TYR A 26 15.66 -26.73 -5.66
C TYR A 26 14.74 -27.96 -5.59
N MET A 27 14.02 -28.18 -4.49
CA MET A 27 13.05 -29.30 -4.41
C MET A 27 11.82 -29.08 -5.32
N GLY A 28 11.58 -27.83 -5.73
CA GLY A 28 10.54 -27.47 -6.69
C GLY A 28 11.01 -27.54 -8.15
N PRO A 29 10.25 -26.94 -9.10
CA PRO A 29 9.09 -26.07 -8.89
C PRO A 29 7.87 -26.83 -8.34
N CYS A 30 7.25 -26.31 -7.29
CA CYS A 30 5.97 -26.84 -6.78
C CYS A 30 4.81 -26.11 -7.47
N ARG A 31 3.78 -26.86 -7.85
CA ARG A 31 2.55 -26.32 -8.45
C ARG A 31 1.36 -26.72 -7.59
N ILE A 32 0.83 -25.77 -6.84
CA ILE A 32 -0.36 -25.94 -6.00
C ILE A 32 -1.59 -25.84 -6.90
N THR A 33 -2.49 -26.82 -6.78
CA THR A 33 -3.73 -26.93 -7.55
C THR A 33 -4.81 -27.53 -6.66
N ASP A 34 -6.03 -27.70 -7.19
CA ASP A 34 -7.07 -28.40 -6.46
C ASP A 34 -6.75 -29.87 -6.12
N LYS A 35 -5.85 -30.49 -6.89
CA LYS A 35 -5.41 -31.88 -6.64
C LYS A 35 -4.16 -31.96 -5.77
N VAL A 36 -3.32 -30.92 -5.79
CA VAL A 36 -2.05 -30.85 -5.07
C VAL A 36 -2.12 -29.67 -4.13
N LYS A 37 -2.46 -29.91 -2.86
CA LYS A 37 -2.77 -28.85 -1.90
C LYS A 37 -1.54 -28.22 -1.24
N GLU A 38 -0.39 -28.89 -1.30
CA GLU A 38 0.85 -28.47 -0.64
C GLU A 38 2.08 -28.70 -1.52
N GLY A 39 3.12 -27.90 -1.28
CA GLY A 39 4.43 -28.09 -1.88
C GLY A 39 5.24 -29.17 -1.16
N VAL A 40 6.42 -29.52 -1.70
CA VAL A 40 7.29 -30.58 -1.13
C VAL A 40 7.68 -30.31 0.33
N CYS A 41 7.73 -29.05 0.75
CA CYS A 41 8.03 -28.64 2.13
C CYS A 41 6.79 -28.40 3.01
N GLY A 42 5.60 -28.80 2.57
CA GLY A 42 4.33 -28.61 3.29
C GLY A 42 3.71 -27.20 3.15
N ALA A 43 4.30 -26.32 2.34
CA ALA A 43 3.72 -24.98 2.12
C ALA A 43 2.39 -25.08 1.37
N THR A 44 1.32 -24.52 1.93
CA THR A 44 -0.03 -24.51 1.32
C THR A 44 -0.12 -23.52 0.16
N GLY A 45 -1.24 -23.55 -0.57
CA GLY A 45 -1.52 -22.56 -1.61
C GLY A 45 -1.49 -21.11 -1.12
N SER A 46 -2.01 -20.83 0.07
CA SER A 46 -2.03 -19.48 0.64
C SER A 46 -0.65 -19.02 1.11
N THR A 47 0.13 -19.90 1.72
CA THR A 47 1.54 -19.62 2.04
C THR A 47 2.33 -19.32 0.76
N VAL A 48 2.19 -20.13 -0.29
CA VAL A 48 2.88 -19.91 -1.58
C VAL A 48 2.47 -18.59 -2.22
N SER A 49 1.17 -18.30 -2.26
CA SER A 49 0.62 -17.06 -2.80
C SER A 49 1.13 -15.83 -2.03
N ALA A 50 1.11 -15.87 -0.69
CA ALA A 50 1.61 -14.79 0.16
C ALA A 50 3.12 -14.58 -0.01
N ARG A 51 3.93 -15.66 -0.11
CA ARG A 51 5.36 -15.55 -0.39
C ARG A 51 5.66 -14.93 -1.74
N ASN A 52 4.89 -15.28 -2.76
CA ASN A 52 5.01 -14.71 -4.10
C ASN A 52 4.72 -13.20 -4.07
N LEU A 53 3.61 -12.80 -3.42
CA LEU A 53 3.28 -11.40 -3.21
C LEU A 53 4.36 -10.66 -2.41
N GLY A 54 4.88 -11.27 -1.34
CA GLY A 54 5.95 -10.72 -0.51
C GLY A 54 7.26 -10.50 -1.28
N ARG A 55 7.64 -11.41 -2.20
CA ARG A 55 8.80 -11.21 -3.08
C ARG A 55 8.60 -10.03 -4.03
N MET A 56 7.40 -9.86 -4.57
CA MET A 56 7.06 -8.71 -5.40
C MET A 56 7.12 -7.41 -4.58
N ALA A 57 6.50 -7.39 -3.40
CA ALA A 57 6.56 -6.24 -2.49
C ALA A 57 8.01 -5.87 -2.12
N ALA A 58 8.86 -6.86 -1.80
CA ALA A 58 10.27 -6.63 -1.51
C ALA A 58 11.02 -6.02 -2.70
N ALA A 59 10.78 -6.49 -3.92
CA ALA A 59 11.39 -5.94 -5.13
C ALA A 59 10.93 -4.49 -5.39
N GLY A 60 9.63 -4.21 -5.23
CA GLY A 60 9.07 -2.88 -5.35
C GLY A 60 9.65 -1.90 -4.32
N ALA A 61 9.67 -2.29 -3.04
CA ALA A 61 10.25 -1.51 -1.96
C ALA A 61 11.75 -1.27 -2.16
N SER A 62 12.51 -2.27 -2.62
CA SER A 62 13.95 -2.13 -2.94
C SER A 62 14.18 -1.11 -4.06
N SER A 63 13.33 -1.12 -5.09
CA SER A 63 13.45 -0.17 -6.19
C SER A 63 13.18 1.26 -5.74
N LEU A 64 12.27 1.48 -4.79
CA LEU A 64 11.98 2.80 -4.21
C LEU A 64 13.13 3.23 -3.28
N SER A 65 13.53 2.37 -2.35
CA SER A 65 14.56 2.67 -1.35
C SER A 65 15.90 3.05 -1.99
N THR A 66 16.29 2.32 -3.04
CA THR A 66 17.55 2.57 -3.77
C THR A 66 17.52 3.93 -4.46
N ALA A 67 16.41 4.28 -5.09
CA ALA A 67 16.25 5.57 -5.76
C ALA A 67 16.27 6.72 -4.75
N VAL A 68 15.54 6.60 -3.64
CA VAL A 68 15.52 7.61 -2.56
C VAL A 68 16.91 7.80 -1.96
N LEU A 69 17.61 6.73 -1.61
CA LEU A 69 18.97 6.79 -1.05
C LEU A 69 19.97 7.46 -1.98
N SER A 70 19.84 7.24 -3.30
CA SER A 70 20.72 7.87 -4.27
C SER A 70 20.57 9.39 -4.31
N ILE A 71 19.38 9.90 -3.96
CA ILE A 71 19.05 11.34 -3.96
C ILE A 71 19.40 11.99 -2.61
N LEU A 72 19.17 11.30 -1.49
CA LEU A 72 19.36 11.83 -0.13
C LEU A 72 20.82 12.16 0.27
N SER A 73 21.80 12.07 -0.65
CA SER A 73 23.20 12.53 -0.56
C SER A 73 23.69 12.91 0.86
N LYS A 74 23.84 11.91 1.76
CA LYS A 74 24.33 12.04 3.15
C LYS A 74 23.64 13.10 4.02
N GLY A 75 22.30 13.23 3.93
CA GLY A 75 21.49 14.20 4.70
C GLY A 75 20.44 13.59 5.64
N GLN A 76 19.39 14.39 5.93
CA GLN A 76 18.23 14.01 6.76
C GLN A 76 17.48 12.81 6.14
N GLY A 77 16.89 11.96 6.99
CA GLY A 77 16.17 10.75 6.55
C GLY A 77 17.06 9.53 6.31
N MET A 78 18.40 9.67 6.34
CA MET A 78 19.32 8.52 6.28
C MET A 78 19.09 7.52 7.41
N ASP A 79 18.55 7.96 8.54
CA ASP A 79 18.23 7.10 9.68
C ASP A 79 17.14 6.07 9.36
N TRP A 80 16.31 6.30 8.33
CA TRP A 80 15.35 5.32 7.81
C TRP A 80 16.00 4.10 7.17
N PHE A 81 17.30 4.20 6.81
CA PHE A 81 18.05 3.18 6.09
C PHE A 81 19.28 2.67 6.84
N SER A 82 19.96 3.52 7.62
CA SER A 82 21.25 3.19 8.24
C SER A 82 21.15 2.70 9.68
N SER A 83 20.06 3.03 10.39
CA SER A 83 19.95 2.74 11.82
C SER A 83 19.20 1.42 12.08
N GLN A 84 19.81 0.51 12.85
CA GLN A 84 19.10 -0.64 13.41
C GLN A 84 18.39 -0.21 14.70
N LYS A 85 17.23 0.42 14.56
CA LYS A 85 16.39 0.78 15.70
C LYS A 85 15.49 -0.41 16.09
N GLU A 86 15.37 -0.67 17.39
CA GLU A 86 14.31 -1.54 17.93
C GLU A 86 12.96 -0.81 17.92
N LYS A 87 12.98 0.51 18.14
CA LYS A 87 11.81 1.39 17.98
C LYS A 87 11.52 1.65 16.50
N GLY A 88 10.26 1.70 16.12
CA GLY A 88 9.82 1.99 14.75
C GLY A 88 10.27 3.37 14.23
N LEU A 89 10.21 3.56 12.91
CA LEU A 89 10.44 4.85 12.26
C LEU A 89 9.38 5.86 12.69
N ASP A 90 9.77 7.13 12.79
CA ASP A 90 8.84 8.21 13.09
C ASP A 90 8.05 8.58 11.83
N LEU A 91 6.78 8.15 11.82
CA LEU A 91 5.85 8.39 10.71
C LEU A 91 5.00 9.65 10.90
N SER A 92 5.12 10.34 12.03
CA SER A 92 4.22 11.45 12.42
C SER A 92 4.25 12.66 11.48
N ARG A 93 5.34 12.83 10.72
CA ARG A 93 5.47 13.89 9.71
C ARG A 93 4.77 13.59 8.39
N ILE A 94 4.37 12.33 8.16
CA ILE A 94 3.83 11.88 6.88
C ILE A 94 2.40 11.36 7.04
N LEU A 95 2.07 10.76 8.19
CA LEU A 95 0.76 10.17 8.46
C LEU A 95 0.07 10.81 9.68
N PRO A 96 -1.28 10.72 9.75
CA PRO A 96 -2.01 11.24 10.90
C PRO A 96 -1.68 10.50 12.20
N THR A 97 -1.85 11.17 13.34
CA THR A 97 -1.49 10.60 14.66
C THR A 97 -2.26 9.31 14.96
N GLU A 98 -3.54 9.26 14.61
CA GLU A 98 -4.42 8.10 14.76
C GLU A 98 -3.92 6.92 13.92
N ARG A 99 -3.49 7.21 12.67
CA ARG A 99 -2.91 6.22 11.77
C ARG A 99 -1.61 5.65 12.31
N VAL A 100 -0.72 6.51 12.79
CA VAL A 100 0.55 6.10 13.40
C VAL A 100 0.31 5.24 14.64
N SER A 101 -0.66 5.62 15.47
CA SER A 101 -1.07 4.85 16.65
C SER A 101 -1.58 3.46 16.28
N LEU A 102 -2.46 3.37 15.26
CA LEU A 102 -2.94 2.09 14.73
C LEU A 102 -1.81 1.21 14.21
N LEU A 103 -0.91 1.74 13.38
CA LEU A 103 0.22 1.00 12.82
C LEU A 103 1.18 0.50 13.91
N ASN A 104 1.38 1.29 14.97
CA ASN A 104 2.18 0.87 16.12
C ASN A 104 1.54 -0.29 16.88
N ARG A 105 0.22 -0.23 17.16
CA ARG A 105 -0.52 -1.31 17.83
C ARG A 105 -0.49 -2.61 17.04
N LEU A 106 -0.58 -2.52 15.71
CA LEU A 106 -0.54 -3.66 14.81
C LEU A 106 0.89 -4.15 14.49
N HIS A 107 1.92 -3.53 15.07
CA HIS A 107 3.34 -3.79 14.76
C HIS A 107 3.72 -3.64 13.27
N LEU A 108 2.97 -2.81 12.53
CA LEU A 108 3.18 -2.53 11.12
C LEU A 108 4.08 -1.32 10.86
N THR A 109 4.43 -0.55 11.89
CA THR A 109 5.41 0.54 11.76
C THR A 109 6.77 -0.03 11.34
N PRO A 110 7.33 0.36 10.17
CA PRO A 110 8.63 -0.13 9.72
C PRO A 110 9.72 0.31 10.71
N ARG A 111 10.74 -0.52 10.95
CA ARG A 111 11.90 -0.14 11.80
C ARG A 111 13.01 0.50 10.99
N ASN A 112 13.18 0.01 9.77
CA ASN A 112 14.20 0.43 8.81
C ASN A 112 13.84 -0.17 7.45
N VAL A 113 13.87 0.63 6.38
CA VAL A 113 13.38 0.21 5.05
C VAL A 113 14.13 -1.02 4.53
N HIS A 114 15.47 -1.02 4.61
CA HIS A 114 16.29 -2.15 4.16
C HIS A 114 16.14 -3.38 5.06
N ARG A 115 15.99 -3.17 6.38
CA ARG A 115 15.72 -4.27 7.31
C ARG A 115 14.41 -4.98 6.96
N GLU A 116 13.34 -4.23 6.69
CA GLU A 116 12.05 -4.85 6.36
C GLU A 116 12.10 -5.60 5.02
N ILE A 117 12.87 -5.12 4.05
CA ILE A 117 13.11 -5.83 2.78
C ILE A 117 13.86 -7.15 3.03
N VAL A 118 14.96 -7.11 3.76
CA VAL A 118 15.79 -8.30 4.04
C VAL A 118 15.03 -9.30 4.90
N GLU A 119 14.30 -8.84 5.92
CA GLU A 119 13.48 -9.72 6.76
C GLU A 119 12.35 -10.37 5.95
N LEU A 120 11.68 -9.63 5.06
CA LEU A 120 10.65 -10.22 4.21
C LEU A 120 11.25 -11.28 3.27
N LEU A 121 12.40 -11.01 2.64
CA LEU A 121 13.11 -11.99 1.80
C LEU A 121 13.54 -13.23 2.60
N HIS A 122 13.93 -13.06 3.85
CA HIS A 122 14.21 -14.17 4.77
C HIS A 122 12.94 -14.99 5.05
N ARG A 123 11.85 -14.34 5.48
CA ARG A 123 10.56 -15.01 5.79
C ARG A 123 9.98 -15.80 4.63
N VAL A 124 10.08 -15.28 3.40
CA VAL A 124 9.57 -15.95 2.18
C VAL A 124 10.51 -17.03 1.63
N SER A 125 11.59 -17.34 2.33
CA SER A 125 12.48 -18.46 2.00
C SER A 125 11.91 -19.80 2.49
N ILE A 126 12.39 -20.90 1.92
CA ILE A 126 11.95 -22.24 2.30
C ILE A 126 12.20 -22.50 3.79
N GLY A 127 11.20 -23.03 4.49
CA GLY A 127 11.33 -23.47 5.87
C GLY A 127 11.41 -22.34 6.91
N VAL A 128 11.07 -21.11 6.53
CA VAL A 128 11.04 -19.96 7.45
C VAL A 128 9.60 -19.67 7.87
N ASP A 129 8.95 -18.66 7.31
CA ASP A 129 7.59 -18.29 7.70
C ASP A 129 6.59 -19.08 6.86
N GLN A 130 5.73 -19.88 7.51
CA GLN A 130 4.74 -20.75 6.86
C GLN A 130 3.31 -20.21 6.99
N GLU A 131 3.08 -19.21 7.86
CA GLU A 131 1.75 -18.69 8.12
C GLU A 131 1.42 -17.56 7.14
N CYS A 132 0.29 -17.67 6.44
CA CYS A 132 -0.12 -16.72 5.41
C CYS A 132 -0.20 -15.29 5.98
N ASP A 133 -0.93 -15.11 7.08
CA ASP A 133 -1.16 -13.80 7.68
C ASP A 133 0.13 -13.13 8.16
N HIS A 134 1.04 -13.88 8.78
CA HIS A 134 2.34 -13.34 9.21
C HIS A 134 3.15 -12.79 8.04
N ILE A 135 3.17 -13.52 6.93
CA ILE A 135 3.84 -13.10 5.69
C ILE A 135 3.16 -11.85 5.13
N LEU A 136 1.82 -11.79 5.14
CA LEU A 136 1.07 -10.66 4.62
C LEU A 136 1.24 -9.39 5.46
N PHE A 137 1.25 -9.49 6.79
CA PHE A 137 1.56 -8.35 7.66
C PHE A 137 2.99 -7.83 7.45
N GLN A 138 4.00 -8.72 7.36
CA GLN A 138 5.35 -8.28 7.01
C GLN A 138 5.42 -7.69 5.60
N THR A 139 4.67 -8.25 4.65
CA THR A 139 4.58 -7.75 3.28
C THR A 139 4.04 -6.31 3.24
N ILE A 140 2.98 -6.03 3.99
CA ILE A 140 2.41 -4.68 4.15
C ILE A 140 3.42 -3.74 4.81
N ARG A 141 4.07 -4.17 5.89
CA ARG A 141 5.10 -3.38 6.59
C ARG A 141 6.27 -3.01 5.68
N THR A 142 6.79 -3.95 4.91
CA THR A 142 7.88 -3.71 3.94
C THR A 142 7.45 -2.70 2.87
N SER A 143 6.23 -2.86 2.35
CA SER A 143 5.68 -1.93 1.36
C SER A 143 5.45 -0.53 1.91
N LEU A 144 4.93 -0.40 3.13
CA LEU A 144 4.77 0.87 3.82
C LEU A 144 6.12 1.60 3.97
N GLY A 145 7.16 0.89 4.41
CA GLY A 145 8.52 1.46 4.51
C GLY A 145 9.06 1.96 3.17
N GLY A 146 8.90 1.15 2.10
CA GLY A 146 9.32 1.54 0.75
C GLY A 146 8.61 2.78 0.24
N VAL A 147 7.28 2.81 0.32
CA VAL A 147 6.46 3.93 -0.19
C VAL A 147 6.68 5.21 0.61
N LEU A 148 6.67 5.14 1.94
CA LEU A 148 6.86 6.34 2.77
C LEU A 148 8.27 6.90 2.70
N SER A 149 9.28 6.07 2.37
CA SER A 149 10.64 6.57 2.14
C SER A 149 10.69 7.60 1.00
N ALA A 150 9.81 7.48 0.00
CA ALA A 150 9.72 8.44 -1.09
C ALA A 150 9.21 9.83 -0.63
N ALA A 151 8.47 9.90 0.47
CA ALA A 151 8.04 11.17 1.07
C ALA A 151 9.21 11.94 1.71
N LEU A 152 10.34 11.28 2.01
CA LEU A 152 11.53 11.93 2.57
C LEU A 152 12.15 12.94 1.59
N LEU A 153 12.00 12.72 0.29
CA LEU A 153 12.50 13.62 -0.77
C LEU A 153 11.83 15.01 -0.75
N LEU A 154 10.82 15.20 0.10
CA LEU A 154 9.99 16.41 0.17
C LEU A 154 10.11 17.10 1.53
N MET A 155 10.88 16.54 2.47
CA MET A 155 11.00 17.11 3.81
C MET A 155 11.86 18.38 3.87
N ASP A 156 12.63 18.67 2.82
CA ASP A 156 13.45 19.88 2.69
C ASP A 156 12.89 20.92 1.68
N GLU A 157 11.92 20.57 0.84
CA GLU A 157 11.35 21.51 -0.14
C GLU A 157 10.30 22.40 0.55
N LYS A 158 10.65 23.67 0.80
CA LYS A 158 9.65 24.78 0.92
C LYS A 158 8.96 25.08 -0.43
N SER A 159 9.32 24.35 -1.47
CA SER A 159 9.00 24.59 -2.86
C SER A 159 7.77 23.78 -3.27
N SER A 160 6.86 24.46 -3.95
CA SER A 160 5.86 23.85 -4.82
C SER A 160 6.48 22.75 -5.69
N ILE A 161 5.70 21.69 -5.95
CA ILE A 161 5.97 20.66 -6.95
C ILE A 161 6.49 21.37 -8.21
N ALA A 162 7.75 21.14 -8.58
CA ALA A 162 8.42 21.88 -9.66
C ALA A 162 7.80 21.57 -11.05
N ASP A 163 7.75 22.60 -11.91
CA ASP A 163 7.19 22.52 -13.27
C ASP A 163 7.85 21.41 -14.11
N ILE A 164 7.03 20.62 -14.80
CA ILE A 164 7.50 19.55 -15.68
C ILE A 164 7.24 20.00 -17.12
N ASP A 165 8.26 20.61 -17.74
CA ASP A 165 8.26 20.87 -19.18
C ASP A 165 8.15 19.55 -19.96
N THR A 166 7.12 19.36 -20.79
CA THR A 166 7.11 18.29 -21.78
C THR A 166 8.13 18.62 -22.86
N ALA A 167 9.15 17.79 -23.04
CA ALA A 167 10.20 18.11 -24.00
C ALA A 167 9.80 17.64 -25.41
N VAL A 168 9.92 18.54 -26.38
CA VAL A 168 9.69 18.30 -27.82
C VAL A 168 11.02 17.88 -28.46
N LEU A 169 11.02 16.81 -29.25
CA LEU A 169 12.20 16.43 -30.05
C LEU A 169 12.51 17.52 -31.07
N SER A 170 13.66 18.17 -30.94
CA SER A 170 14.12 19.19 -31.87
C SER A 170 14.59 18.57 -33.18
N LYS A 171 14.27 19.24 -34.29
CA LYS A 171 14.80 18.91 -35.62
C LYS A 171 16.18 19.50 -35.85
N GLU A 172 16.55 20.54 -35.10
CA GLU A 172 17.72 21.38 -35.37
C GLU A 172 18.93 20.99 -34.52
N LYS A 173 18.70 20.28 -33.41
CA LYS A 173 19.73 19.83 -32.47
C LYS A 173 19.69 18.31 -32.26
N PRO A 174 20.81 17.68 -31.89
CA PRO A 174 20.83 16.32 -31.35
C PRO A 174 19.90 16.21 -30.14
N ASN A 175 19.15 15.10 -30.05
CA ASN A 175 18.28 14.83 -28.91
C ASN A 175 18.88 13.70 -28.05
N VAL A 176 18.97 13.91 -26.74
CA VAL A 176 19.39 12.91 -25.76
C VAL A 176 18.20 12.54 -24.90
N ILE A 177 17.78 11.29 -24.96
CA ILE A 177 16.70 10.77 -24.13
C ILE A 177 17.29 10.12 -22.87
N LEU A 178 16.95 10.66 -21.71
CA LEU A 178 17.28 10.10 -20.41
C LEU A 178 16.20 9.12 -19.96
N PHE A 179 16.53 7.84 -20.06
CA PHE A 179 15.65 6.73 -19.67
C PHE A 179 15.97 6.22 -18.26
N GLY A 180 15.02 6.29 -17.33
CA GLY A 180 15.20 5.85 -15.94
C GLY A 180 14.54 6.76 -14.91
N ASN A 181 14.73 6.46 -13.61
CA ASN A 181 14.28 7.31 -12.50
C ASN A 181 15.31 8.44 -12.27
N VAL A 182 15.34 9.42 -13.16
CA VAL A 182 16.26 10.56 -13.09
C VAL A 182 15.51 11.79 -12.55
N GLN A 183 16.05 12.48 -11.55
CA GLN A 183 15.53 13.79 -11.10
C GLN A 183 16.55 14.89 -11.36
N LEU A 184 16.08 16.07 -11.76
CA LEU A 184 16.86 17.31 -11.75
C LEU A 184 16.68 18.01 -10.41
N SER A 185 17.74 18.59 -9.85
CA SER A 185 17.64 19.57 -8.76
C SER A 185 17.34 20.96 -9.31
N ASP A 186 16.88 21.86 -8.43
CA ASP A 186 16.52 23.27 -8.73
C ASP A 186 17.65 24.09 -9.39
N ASP A 187 18.90 23.63 -9.30
CA ASP A 187 20.09 24.21 -9.93
C ASP A 187 20.46 23.57 -11.29
N ASN A 188 19.53 22.86 -11.93
CA ASN A 188 19.71 22.12 -13.20
C ASN A 188 20.76 20.99 -13.14
N ARG A 189 21.10 20.47 -11.95
CA ARG A 189 21.96 19.30 -11.83
C ARG A 189 21.18 18.00 -11.95
N VAL A 190 21.78 17.01 -12.59
CA VAL A 190 21.20 15.69 -12.83
C VAL A 190 21.56 14.76 -11.67
N ASN A 191 20.57 14.36 -10.88
CA ASN A 191 20.75 13.34 -9.84
C ASN A 191 20.56 11.95 -10.46
N VAL A 192 21.64 11.37 -11.02
CA VAL A 192 21.70 10.00 -11.57
C VAL A 192 22.88 9.22 -10.99
N VAL A 193 22.68 7.90 -10.91
CA VAL A 193 23.40 6.81 -10.22
C VAL A 193 24.91 6.66 -10.50
N SER A 194 25.63 7.62 -11.10
CA SER A 194 27.10 7.59 -11.02
C SER A 194 27.73 8.99 -11.10
N VAL A 195 28.59 9.27 -10.12
CA VAL A 195 29.27 10.57 -9.93
C VAL A 195 30.06 11.01 -11.16
N ASP A 196 30.69 10.07 -11.89
CA ASP A 196 31.48 10.36 -13.09
C ASP A 196 30.65 10.68 -14.34
N SER A 197 29.44 10.11 -14.46
CA SER A 197 28.55 10.42 -15.59
C SER A 197 27.82 11.76 -15.39
N MET A 198 27.75 12.23 -14.15
CA MET A 198 27.03 13.43 -13.72
C MET A 198 27.65 14.71 -14.29
N LEU A 199 28.97 14.89 -14.14
CA LEU A 199 29.70 16.07 -14.64
C LEU A 199 29.62 16.21 -16.17
N LYS A 200 29.65 15.09 -16.90
CA LYS A 200 29.52 15.08 -18.36
C LYS A 200 28.09 15.40 -18.82
N LEU A 201 27.08 14.95 -18.08
CA LEU A 201 25.67 15.23 -18.35
C LEU A 201 25.29 16.68 -18.03
N GLU A 202 25.78 17.21 -16.92
CA GLU A 202 25.62 18.60 -16.51
C GLU A 202 26.30 19.55 -17.51
N ALA A 203 27.50 19.21 -17.98
CA ALA A 203 28.19 19.93 -19.06
C ALA A 203 27.42 19.91 -20.39
N LEU A 204 26.76 18.80 -20.73
CA LEU A 204 25.91 18.70 -21.93
C LEU A 204 24.63 19.54 -21.80
N LEU A 205 23.95 19.47 -20.65
CA LEU A 205 22.75 20.28 -20.35
C LEU A 205 23.04 21.78 -20.40
N THR A 206 24.18 22.20 -19.86
CA THR A 206 24.60 23.61 -19.86
C THR A 206 25.17 24.08 -21.21
N SER A 207 25.55 23.17 -22.11
CA SER A 207 26.14 23.53 -23.40
C SER A 207 25.15 24.16 -24.40
N GLY A 208 23.85 23.90 -24.26
CA GLY A 208 22.81 24.32 -25.22
C GLY A 208 22.91 23.68 -26.62
N LEU A 209 23.87 22.76 -26.82
CA LEU A 209 24.16 22.09 -28.10
C LEU A 209 23.26 20.88 -28.36
N VAL A 210 22.53 20.40 -27.36
CA VAL A 210 21.74 19.16 -27.37
C VAL A 210 20.45 19.39 -26.60
N ASP A 211 19.33 18.84 -27.07
CA ASP A 211 18.06 18.85 -26.34
C ASP A 211 17.93 17.56 -25.52
N VAL A 212 17.75 17.69 -24.20
CA VAL A 212 17.68 16.56 -23.27
C VAL A 212 16.23 16.30 -22.85
N ILE A 213 15.78 15.07 -23.02
CA ILE A 213 14.38 14.65 -22.82
C ILE A 213 14.33 13.56 -21.76
N PHE A 214 13.57 13.76 -20.69
CA PHE A 214 13.43 12.76 -19.62
C PHE A 214 12.31 11.77 -19.94
N CYS A 215 12.44 10.52 -19.50
CA CYS A 215 11.47 9.46 -19.76
C CYS A 215 10.08 9.73 -19.21
N ASP A 216 9.97 10.47 -18.10
CA ASP A 216 8.69 10.91 -17.55
C ASP A 216 8.04 12.04 -18.35
N LYS A 217 8.79 12.62 -19.31
CA LYS A 217 8.35 13.63 -20.28
C LYS A 217 8.04 13.06 -21.66
N ILE A 218 8.24 11.75 -21.87
CA ILE A 218 7.91 11.07 -23.13
C ILE A 218 6.61 10.28 -22.93
N PRO A 219 5.53 10.57 -23.67
CA PRO A 219 4.38 9.69 -23.69
C PRO A 219 4.79 8.33 -24.27
N LEU A 220 4.45 7.25 -23.56
CA LEU A 220 4.75 5.86 -23.90
C LEU A 220 4.14 5.39 -25.25
N SER A 221 3.43 6.26 -25.97
CA SER A 221 3.05 6.08 -27.37
C SER A 221 4.24 5.98 -28.33
N VAL A 222 5.48 6.21 -27.86
CA VAL A 222 6.69 5.81 -28.57
C VAL A 222 6.90 4.29 -28.42
N GLU A 223 6.01 3.49 -29.01
CA GLU A 223 6.11 2.03 -29.11
C GLU A 223 7.32 1.56 -29.94
N TYR A 224 8.13 2.47 -30.47
CA TYR A 224 9.17 2.15 -31.45
C TYR A 224 10.40 3.07 -31.30
N ILE A 225 11.13 3.00 -30.17
CA ILE A 225 12.59 3.24 -30.23
C ILE A 225 13.22 1.94 -30.74
N VAL A 226 13.06 1.73 -32.04
CA VAL A 226 13.61 0.58 -32.74
C VAL A 226 15.11 0.76 -32.83
N ALA A 227 15.87 -0.28 -32.50
CA ALA A 227 17.30 -0.39 -32.76
C ALA A 227 17.69 -0.31 -34.27
N CYS A 228 16.74 0.03 -35.15
CA CYS A 228 16.91 0.19 -36.59
C CYS A 228 17.28 1.64 -37.01
N TYR A 229 17.49 2.56 -36.06
CA TYR A 229 17.95 3.93 -36.32
C TYR A 229 19.35 4.16 -35.72
N HIS A 230 19.96 5.31 -36.00
CA HIS A 230 21.22 5.77 -35.39
C HIS A 230 21.10 6.11 -33.89
N THR A 231 20.06 5.62 -33.21
CA THR A 231 19.82 5.86 -31.78
C THR A 231 20.76 4.98 -30.97
N VAL A 232 21.70 5.60 -30.27
CA VAL A 232 22.61 4.88 -29.37
C VAL A 232 21.98 4.79 -28.00
N CYS A 233 21.60 3.57 -27.60
CA CYS A 233 21.18 3.29 -26.24
C CYS A 233 22.42 3.19 -25.35
N VAL A 234 22.54 4.09 -24.39
CA VAL A 234 23.67 4.15 -23.45
C VAL A 234 23.17 3.82 -22.04
N SER A 235 23.63 2.69 -21.48
CA SER A 235 23.46 2.42 -20.05
C SER A 235 24.41 3.32 -19.27
N VAL A 236 23.87 4.19 -18.41
CA VAL A 236 24.66 5.05 -17.51
C VAL A 236 25.04 4.25 -16.26
N SER A 237 25.82 3.19 -16.47
CA SER A 237 26.66 2.58 -15.45
C SER A 237 28.09 2.74 -15.97
N SER A 238 28.72 3.87 -15.61
CA SER A 238 30.11 4.28 -15.90
C SER A 238 30.63 3.89 -17.29
N GLU A 239 30.80 4.84 -18.24
CA GLU A 239 31.31 4.46 -19.57
C GLU A 239 31.09 5.36 -20.82
N VAL A 240 29.91 5.91 -21.17
CA VAL A 240 29.57 5.91 -22.64
C VAL A 240 28.96 7.18 -23.27
N VAL A 241 28.95 8.34 -22.59
CA VAL A 241 28.34 9.58 -23.16
C VAL A 241 29.01 10.04 -24.47
N ASP A 242 30.32 9.88 -24.63
CA ASP A 242 31.08 10.36 -25.80
C ASP A 242 30.78 9.60 -27.11
N LYS A 243 30.19 8.40 -27.04
CA LYS A 243 29.83 7.60 -28.23
C LYS A 243 28.51 8.02 -28.86
N ALA A 244 27.55 8.50 -28.06
CA ALA A 244 26.23 8.91 -28.57
C ALA A 244 26.36 10.12 -29.52
N ILE A 245 27.20 11.10 -29.17
CA ILE A 245 27.41 12.33 -29.94
C ILE A 245 28.00 12.05 -31.34
N LYS A 246 28.84 11.02 -31.48
CA LYS A 246 29.56 10.72 -32.73
C LYS A 246 28.75 9.93 -33.77
N SER A 247 27.55 9.47 -33.43
CA SER A 247 26.89 8.37 -34.16
C SER A 247 25.74 8.74 -35.10
N GLN A 248 25.29 10.00 -35.16
CA GLN A 248 24.07 10.33 -35.91
C GLN A 248 24.28 10.50 -37.42
N SER A 249 23.45 9.80 -38.21
CA SER A 249 23.15 10.14 -39.59
C SER A 249 21.66 10.50 -39.78
N LYS A 250 21.43 11.41 -40.73
CA LYS A 250 20.21 12.19 -40.98
C LYS A 250 18.97 11.34 -41.27
N ARG A 251 18.10 11.11 -40.28
CA ARG A 251 16.65 10.83 -40.46
C ARG A 251 15.96 10.88 -39.09
N THR A 252 15.14 11.90 -38.84
CA THR A 252 14.39 12.08 -37.59
C THR A 252 12.93 12.40 -37.91
N GLN A 253 11.99 11.74 -37.23
CA GLN A 253 10.56 12.06 -37.23
C GLN A 253 10.23 12.99 -36.04
N THR A 254 9.19 13.82 -36.19
CA THR A 254 8.77 14.80 -35.19
C THR A 254 7.40 14.46 -34.66
N MET A 255 7.24 14.55 -33.34
CA MET A 255 5.94 14.56 -32.66
C MET A 255 5.86 15.87 -31.86
N ASN A 256 4.85 16.69 -32.15
CA ASN A 256 4.59 17.93 -31.41
C ASN A 256 3.62 17.61 -30.28
N PHE A 257 4.01 17.90 -29.04
CA PHE A 257 3.14 17.82 -27.85
C PHE A 257 2.70 19.23 -27.45
N LYS A 258 1.48 19.37 -26.90
CA LYS A 258 0.91 20.64 -26.44
C LYS A 258 1.46 20.99 -25.05
N GLY A 259 2.29 22.04 -24.97
CA GLY A 259 2.46 22.92 -23.79
C GLY A 259 3.23 22.38 -22.58
N THR A 260 3.89 23.29 -21.87
CA THR A 260 4.48 23.06 -20.53
C THR A 260 3.38 22.67 -19.54
N ILE A 261 3.57 21.59 -18.76
CA ILE A 261 2.66 21.24 -17.67
C ILE A 261 2.99 22.15 -16.49
N SER A 262 2.20 23.21 -16.31
CA SER A 262 2.28 24.08 -15.15
C SER A 262 1.81 23.32 -13.91
N GLN A 263 2.61 23.28 -12.85
CA GLN A 263 2.20 22.62 -11.61
C GLN A 263 1.22 23.51 -10.83
N PRO A 264 -0.04 23.10 -10.64
CA PRO A 264 -1.00 23.91 -9.89
C PRO A 264 -0.56 24.01 -8.43
N LYS A 265 -0.79 25.19 -7.81
CA LYS A 265 -0.62 25.39 -6.37
C LYS A 265 -1.71 24.66 -5.60
N LEU A 266 -1.59 23.33 -5.53
CA LEU A 266 -2.47 22.46 -4.77
C LEU A 266 -2.16 22.66 -3.28
N SER A 267 -3.13 23.16 -2.50
CA SER A 267 -2.99 23.26 -1.04
C SER A 267 -4.06 22.42 -0.34
N PRO A 268 -3.78 21.90 0.87
CA PRO A 268 -4.76 21.17 1.67
C PRO A 268 -6.05 21.96 1.89
N GLN A 269 -5.95 23.29 2.06
CA GLN A 269 -7.11 24.15 2.26
C GLN A 269 -8.00 24.26 1.00
N ILE A 270 -7.39 24.36 -0.19
CA ILE A 270 -8.12 24.39 -1.45
C ILE A 270 -8.87 23.06 -1.66
N LEU A 271 -8.18 21.93 -1.42
CA LEU A 271 -8.77 20.60 -1.56
C LEU A 271 -9.87 20.33 -0.51
N LYS A 272 -9.71 20.84 0.71
CA LYS A 272 -10.76 20.78 1.73
C LYS A 272 -12.02 21.49 1.25
N ASN A 273 -11.89 22.73 0.80
CA ASN A 273 -13.04 23.51 0.33
C ASN A 273 -13.69 22.80 -0.87
N ALA A 274 -12.90 22.20 -1.76
CA ALA A 274 -13.41 21.39 -2.87
C ALA A 274 -14.32 20.24 -2.41
N LEU A 275 -13.85 19.44 -1.46
CA LEU A 275 -14.54 18.25 -0.99
C LEU A 275 -15.75 18.56 -0.09
N MET A 276 -15.62 19.59 0.74
CA MET A 276 -16.56 19.91 1.82
C MET A 276 -17.57 21.00 1.43
N GLU A 277 -17.19 21.94 0.56
CA GLU A 277 -18.01 23.12 0.20
C GLU A 277 -18.47 23.10 -1.27
N SER A 278 -17.60 22.70 -2.21
CA SER A 278 -17.86 22.77 -3.66
C SER A 278 -18.52 21.51 -4.26
N ASN A 279 -19.08 20.61 -3.44
CA ASN A 279 -19.75 19.38 -3.88
C ASN A 279 -18.97 18.41 -4.80
N ILE A 280 -17.65 18.59 -4.99
CA ILE A 280 -16.81 17.62 -5.69
C ILE A 280 -16.90 16.28 -4.98
N ARG A 281 -17.26 15.21 -5.69
CA ARG A 281 -17.60 13.92 -5.08
C ARG A 281 -16.44 13.29 -4.33
N GLY A 282 -15.24 13.42 -4.87
CA GLY A 282 -14.06 12.87 -4.25
C GLY A 282 -12.82 13.10 -5.07
N ILE A 283 -11.75 12.47 -4.62
CA ILE A 283 -10.47 12.47 -5.30
C ILE A 283 -10.12 11.05 -5.70
N VAL A 284 -9.76 10.85 -6.96
CA VAL A 284 -9.17 9.58 -7.43
C VAL A 284 -7.70 9.80 -7.73
N TRP A 285 -6.85 9.05 -7.04
CA TRP A 285 -5.44 8.96 -7.36
C TRP A 285 -5.23 7.86 -8.39
N LEU A 286 -4.85 8.25 -9.61
CA LEU A 286 -4.52 7.35 -10.71
C LEU A 286 -3.00 7.14 -10.78
N ALA A 287 -2.55 5.94 -10.43
CA ALA A 287 -1.15 5.50 -10.58
C ALA A 287 -1.10 4.22 -11.43
N GLY A 288 0.11 3.73 -11.72
CA GLY A 288 0.27 2.48 -12.47
C GLY A 288 1.29 2.55 -13.60
N CYS A 289 1.36 1.46 -14.35
CA CYS A 289 2.19 1.31 -15.54
C CYS A 289 1.31 1.11 -16.77
N VAL A 290 1.89 1.25 -17.96
CA VAL A 290 1.29 0.72 -19.19
C VAL A 290 1.52 -0.80 -19.23
N ASN A 291 0.46 -1.57 -19.46
CA ASN A 291 0.54 -3.01 -19.65
C ASN A 291 0.16 -3.37 -21.10
N PRO A 292 1.12 -3.78 -21.94
CA PRO A 292 0.87 -4.06 -23.36
C PRO A 292 -0.03 -5.29 -23.61
N ARG A 293 -0.40 -6.03 -22.56
CA ARG A 293 -1.38 -7.12 -22.66
C ARG A 293 -2.83 -6.64 -22.60
N LEU A 294 -3.05 -5.44 -22.08
CA LEU A 294 -4.37 -4.89 -21.85
C LEU A 294 -4.58 -3.72 -22.79
N GLU A 295 -5.84 -3.54 -23.21
CA GLU A 295 -6.24 -2.30 -23.85
C GLU A 295 -6.13 -1.17 -22.82
N ASP A 296 -5.56 -0.05 -23.26
CA ASP A 296 -5.30 1.08 -22.38
C ASP A 296 -6.52 2.00 -22.31
N GLU A 297 -7.42 1.70 -21.36
CA GLU A 297 -8.67 2.44 -21.15
C GLU A 297 -8.52 3.67 -20.21
N ARG A 298 -7.29 4.11 -19.88
CA ARG A 298 -7.09 5.21 -18.91
C ARG A 298 -7.79 6.50 -19.31
N ALA A 299 -7.72 6.90 -20.57
CA ALA A 299 -8.38 8.11 -21.06
C ALA A 299 -9.91 8.04 -20.91
N LYS A 300 -10.50 6.87 -21.14
CA LYS A 300 -11.93 6.62 -20.97
C LYS A 300 -12.31 6.71 -19.49
N LEU A 301 -11.55 6.05 -18.62
CA LEU A 301 -11.73 6.11 -17.17
C LEU A 301 -11.64 7.55 -16.64
N VAL A 302 -10.62 8.31 -17.05
CA VAL A 302 -10.46 9.71 -16.60
C VAL A 302 -11.63 10.57 -17.07
N LYS A 303 -12.06 10.45 -18.33
CA LYS A 303 -13.23 11.16 -18.85
C LYS A 303 -14.50 10.84 -18.07
N GLU A 304 -14.70 9.57 -17.73
CA GLU A 304 -15.82 9.14 -16.89
C GLU A 304 -15.74 9.78 -15.50
N LEU A 305 -14.60 9.71 -14.82
CA LEU A 305 -14.41 10.28 -13.48
C LEU A 305 -14.67 11.78 -13.45
N VAL A 306 -14.04 12.56 -14.33
CA VAL A 306 -14.18 14.02 -14.34
C VAL A 306 -15.60 14.46 -14.72
N SER A 307 -16.32 13.68 -15.54
CA SER A 307 -17.73 13.94 -15.86
C SER A 307 -18.68 13.75 -14.66
N HIS A 308 -18.21 13.03 -13.63
CA HIS A 308 -18.94 12.80 -12.38
C HIS A 308 -18.37 13.62 -11.22
N ASP A 309 -17.81 14.80 -11.49
CA ASP A 309 -17.32 15.73 -10.46
C ASP A 309 -16.21 15.14 -9.56
N ILE A 310 -15.31 14.35 -10.13
CA ILE A 310 -14.17 13.76 -9.41
C ILE A 310 -12.88 14.43 -9.87
N LEU A 311 -12.13 14.98 -8.91
CA LEU A 311 -10.78 15.49 -9.15
C LEU A 311 -9.81 14.31 -9.29
N VAL A 312 -9.01 14.29 -10.36
CA VAL A 312 -8.07 13.18 -10.62
C VAL A 312 -6.64 13.63 -10.36
N LEU A 313 -5.98 12.98 -9.40
CA LEU A 313 -4.54 13.13 -9.17
C LEU A 313 -3.79 12.04 -9.93
N VAL A 314 -2.75 12.37 -10.67
CA VAL A 314 -2.05 11.41 -11.53
C VAL A 314 -0.58 11.35 -11.17
N THR A 315 -0.03 10.14 -11.11
CA THR A 315 1.41 9.91 -10.97
C THR A 315 1.94 8.92 -12.00
N GLY A 316 3.23 9.02 -12.29
CA GLY A 316 3.96 8.07 -13.14
C GLY A 316 3.38 7.93 -14.54
N CYS A 317 3.39 6.70 -15.07
CA CYS A 317 3.00 6.43 -16.46
C CYS A 317 1.52 6.65 -16.76
N SER A 318 0.69 6.85 -15.73
CA SER A 318 -0.73 7.10 -15.92
C SER A 318 -1.01 8.36 -16.73
N ILE A 319 -0.09 9.35 -16.74
CA ILE A 319 -0.22 10.59 -17.53
C ILE A 319 -0.26 10.38 -19.05
N SER A 320 0.30 9.27 -19.53
CA SER A 320 0.70 9.11 -20.93
C SER A 320 -0.40 9.32 -21.97
N GLN A 321 -1.67 9.08 -21.63
CA GLN A 321 -2.80 9.23 -22.56
C GLN A 321 -3.48 10.61 -22.56
N PHE A 322 -3.14 11.48 -21.63
CA PHE A 322 -3.79 12.79 -21.49
C PHE A 322 -2.77 13.93 -21.34
N ILE A 323 -1.52 13.67 -21.74
CA ILE A 323 -0.44 14.66 -21.76
C ILE A 323 -0.77 15.88 -22.64
N ASP A 324 -1.54 15.69 -23.73
CA ASP A 324 -1.99 16.78 -24.62
C ASP A 324 -3.45 17.19 -24.39
N SER A 325 -4.07 16.68 -23.32
CA SER A 325 -5.48 16.89 -23.04
C SER A 325 -5.71 18.23 -22.36
N ASP A 326 -6.76 18.94 -22.77
CA ASP A 326 -7.18 20.18 -22.08
C ASP A 326 -7.54 19.89 -20.60
N LEU A 327 -7.94 18.64 -20.27
CA LEU A 327 -8.17 18.21 -18.88
C LEU A 327 -6.94 18.35 -17.97
N LEU A 328 -5.73 18.33 -18.52
CA LEU A 328 -4.48 18.47 -17.77
C LEU A 328 -3.97 19.92 -17.75
N HIS A 329 -4.32 20.71 -18.77
CA HIS A 329 -3.70 22.01 -19.03
C HIS A 329 -4.63 23.21 -18.80
N GLN A 330 -5.94 22.99 -18.81
CA GLN A 330 -6.94 24.05 -18.77
C GLN A 330 -7.89 23.85 -17.59
N PRO A 331 -8.18 24.92 -16.82
CA PRO A 331 -9.25 24.88 -15.83
C PRO A 331 -10.65 24.80 -16.48
N ILE A 332 -10.76 25.19 -17.75
CA ILE A 332 -11.99 25.06 -18.54
C ILE A 332 -11.86 23.83 -19.44
N ALA A 333 -12.58 22.76 -19.10
CA ALA A 333 -12.53 21.49 -19.83
C ALA A 333 -13.84 20.70 -19.69
N PRO A 334 -14.09 19.66 -20.51
CA PRO A 334 -15.31 18.86 -20.40
C PRO A 334 -15.36 18.06 -19.08
N THR A 335 -16.08 18.57 -18.08
CA THR A 335 -16.22 17.98 -16.73
C THR A 335 -17.66 18.09 -16.21
N GLY A 336 -17.94 17.51 -15.04
CA GLY A 336 -19.17 17.78 -14.31
C GLY A 336 -19.22 19.22 -13.78
N GLU A 337 -20.43 19.73 -13.56
CA GLU A 337 -20.68 21.14 -13.22
C GLU A 337 -19.89 21.61 -11.97
N PHE A 338 -19.83 20.79 -10.93
CA PHE A 338 -19.18 21.16 -9.67
C PHE A 338 -17.66 21.16 -9.78
N LEU A 339 -17.09 20.21 -10.54
CA LEU A 339 -15.67 20.20 -10.82
C LEU A 339 -15.28 21.36 -11.72
N GLN A 340 -16.12 21.70 -12.71
CA GLN A 340 -15.91 22.84 -13.59
C GLN A 340 -15.85 24.16 -12.81
N GLU A 341 -16.81 24.40 -11.92
CA GLU A 341 -16.85 25.59 -11.06
C GLU A 341 -15.59 25.70 -10.18
N PHE A 342 -15.19 24.58 -9.56
CA PHE A 342 -13.97 24.52 -8.75
C PHE A 342 -12.72 24.86 -9.58
N CYS A 343 -12.59 24.27 -10.76
CA CYS A 343 -11.46 24.49 -11.65
C CYS A 343 -11.38 25.96 -12.07
N GLU A 344 -12.49 26.56 -12.51
CA GLU A 344 -12.55 27.98 -12.89
C GLU A 344 -12.16 28.93 -11.75
N LYS A 345 -12.68 28.66 -10.54
CA LYS A 345 -12.44 29.51 -9.37
C LYS A 345 -11.00 29.45 -8.88
N THR A 346 -10.36 28.29 -8.99
CA THR A 346 -9.02 28.04 -8.42
C THR A 346 -7.90 28.13 -9.45
N GLY A 347 -8.22 28.06 -10.73
CA GLY A 347 -7.26 27.92 -11.82
C GLY A 347 -6.60 26.54 -11.88
N ILE A 348 -7.13 25.54 -11.16
CA ILE A 348 -6.58 24.18 -11.11
C ILE A 348 -7.27 23.32 -12.18
N PRO A 349 -6.51 22.60 -13.03
CA PRO A 349 -7.10 21.69 -14.02
C PRO A 349 -7.77 20.48 -13.34
N PRO A 350 -8.78 19.85 -13.99
CA PRO A 350 -9.50 18.71 -13.41
C PRO A 350 -8.65 17.44 -13.27
N VAL A 351 -7.54 17.35 -14.01
CA VAL A 351 -6.51 16.33 -13.87
C VAL A 351 -5.21 17.00 -13.44
N VAL A 352 -4.64 16.57 -12.31
CA VAL A 352 -3.43 17.16 -11.74
C VAL A 352 -2.30 16.14 -11.72
N TYR A 353 -1.21 16.42 -12.42
CA TYR A 353 -0.04 15.56 -12.43
C TYR A 353 0.91 15.89 -11.28
N LEU A 354 1.12 14.96 -10.36
CA LEU A 354 1.95 15.14 -9.16
C LEU A 354 3.37 14.59 -9.32
N GLY A 355 3.75 14.17 -10.54
CA GLY A 355 5.09 13.71 -10.88
C GLY A 355 5.23 12.19 -11.01
N ASN A 356 6.48 11.73 -11.12
CA ASN A 356 6.80 10.32 -11.34
C ASN A 356 6.58 9.45 -10.08
N CYS A 357 6.88 8.15 -10.17
CA CYS A 357 6.65 7.20 -9.08
C CYS A 357 7.39 7.52 -7.76
N LEU A 358 8.42 8.39 -7.77
CA LEU A 358 9.08 8.85 -6.52
C LEU A 358 8.29 9.93 -5.79
N LYS A 359 7.30 10.54 -6.44
CA LYS A 359 6.41 11.52 -5.80
C LYS A 359 5.14 10.87 -5.23
N GLU A 360 5.00 9.54 -5.27
CA GLU A 360 3.84 8.82 -4.71
C GLU A 360 3.74 8.99 -3.17
N GLY A 361 4.88 9.10 -2.46
CA GLY A 361 4.90 9.48 -1.05
C GLY A 361 4.41 10.91 -0.79
N ALA A 362 4.56 11.82 -1.77
CA ALA A 362 4.02 13.19 -1.72
C ALA A 362 2.50 13.17 -1.64
N VAL A 363 1.88 12.30 -2.42
CA VAL A 363 0.42 12.19 -2.49
C VAL A 363 -0.12 11.76 -1.13
N ILE A 364 0.51 10.79 -0.47
CA ILE A 364 0.11 10.35 0.87
C ILE A 364 0.26 11.49 1.89
N LYS A 365 1.37 12.24 1.85
CA LYS A 365 1.56 13.41 2.72
C LYS A 365 0.50 14.48 2.48
N LEU A 366 0.19 14.79 1.22
CA LEU A 366 -0.87 15.72 0.84
C LEU A 366 -2.24 15.27 1.38
N LEU A 367 -2.56 13.99 1.28
CA LEU A 367 -3.82 13.43 1.82
C LEU A 367 -3.88 13.48 3.34
N ASN A 368 -2.75 13.27 4.04
CA ASN A 368 -2.65 13.50 5.47
C ASN A 368 -2.93 14.97 5.83
N GLU A 369 -2.26 15.91 5.16
CA GLU A 369 -2.46 17.34 5.39
C GLU A 369 -3.90 17.77 5.09
N LEU A 370 -4.53 17.20 4.06
CA LEU A 370 -5.94 17.38 3.74
C LEU A 370 -6.86 16.85 4.86
N SER A 371 -6.60 15.65 5.38
CA SER A 371 -7.33 15.10 6.53
C SER A 371 -7.28 16.03 7.74
N GLY A 372 -6.09 16.55 8.05
CA GLY A 372 -5.87 17.52 9.12
C GLY A 372 -6.62 18.84 8.89
N ALA A 373 -6.50 19.42 7.69
CA ALA A 373 -7.21 20.65 7.32
C ALA A 373 -8.74 20.47 7.39
N ALA A 374 -9.25 19.31 7.01
CA ALA A 374 -10.66 18.96 7.06
C ALA A 374 -11.17 18.62 8.46
N GLY A 375 -10.28 18.40 9.44
CA GLY A 375 -10.66 18.01 10.80
C GLY A 375 -11.17 16.56 10.90
N ILE A 376 -10.77 15.70 9.96
CA ILE A 376 -11.30 14.34 9.78
C ILE A 376 -10.45 13.27 10.49
N GLY A 377 -9.27 13.64 11.00
CA GLY A 377 -8.38 12.78 11.78
C GLY A 377 -7.57 11.83 10.90
N ASP A 378 -8.21 10.94 10.15
CA ASP A 378 -7.53 9.90 9.38
C ASP A 378 -7.84 9.92 7.87
N ILE A 379 -6.85 9.54 7.05
CA ILE A 379 -6.98 9.49 5.57
C ILE A 379 -8.12 8.57 5.14
N SER A 380 -8.37 7.47 5.87
CA SER A 380 -9.42 6.50 5.52
C SER A 380 -10.83 7.10 5.56
N SER A 381 -11.04 8.22 6.24
CA SER A 381 -12.34 8.88 6.28
C SER A 381 -12.55 9.81 5.08
N LEU A 382 -11.51 10.18 4.33
CA LEU A 382 -11.64 11.00 3.12
C LEU A 382 -12.35 10.24 1.99
N PRO A 383 -13.11 10.93 1.10
CA PRO A 383 -13.65 10.35 -0.12
C PRO A 383 -12.52 10.27 -1.17
N VAL A 384 -11.56 9.37 -0.92
CA VAL A 384 -10.36 9.16 -1.73
C VAL A 384 -10.20 7.68 -2.05
N SER A 385 -9.73 7.38 -3.25
CA SER A 385 -9.29 6.03 -3.63
C SER A 385 -8.08 6.09 -4.55
N LEU A 386 -7.20 5.10 -4.47
CA LEU A 386 -6.21 4.81 -5.50
C LEU A 386 -6.83 3.90 -6.56
N ILE A 387 -6.57 4.16 -7.84
CA ILE A 387 -6.86 3.23 -8.93
C ILE A 387 -5.55 2.90 -9.66
N LEU A 388 -5.33 1.60 -9.87
CA LEU A 388 -4.30 1.05 -10.75
C LEU A 388 -5.00 0.46 -11.99
N PRO A 389 -5.15 1.23 -13.08
CA PRO A 389 -5.79 0.77 -14.32
C PRO A 389 -5.04 -0.41 -14.93
N SER A 390 -3.72 -0.37 -14.81
CA SER A 390 -2.86 -1.48 -15.13
C SER A 390 -1.58 -1.37 -14.32
N TRP A 391 -1.00 -2.51 -13.97
CA TRP A 391 0.34 -2.58 -13.41
C TRP A 391 1.20 -3.54 -14.22
N ARG A 392 2.52 -3.35 -14.08
CA ARG A 392 3.54 -4.19 -14.73
C ARG A 392 4.72 -4.42 -13.81
N SER A 393 5.11 -3.39 -13.05
CA SER A 393 6.24 -3.46 -12.14
C SER A 393 5.78 -3.79 -10.72
N GLU A 394 6.64 -4.51 -10.01
CA GLU A 394 6.57 -4.78 -8.59
C GLU A 394 6.47 -3.51 -7.73
N ARG A 395 6.90 -2.34 -8.25
CA ARG A 395 6.67 -1.05 -7.57
C ARG A 395 5.19 -0.77 -7.32
N ASN A 396 4.31 -1.11 -8.27
CA ASN A 396 2.88 -0.89 -8.10
C ASN A 396 2.28 -1.82 -7.03
N ILE A 397 2.85 -3.00 -6.83
CA ILE A 397 2.45 -3.89 -5.73
C ILE A 397 2.85 -3.26 -4.39
N SER A 398 4.06 -2.71 -4.30
CA SER A 398 4.48 -1.98 -3.10
C SER A 398 3.61 -0.74 -2.85
N LEU A 399 3.25 0.01 -3.90
CA LEU A 399 2.34 1.15 -3.79
C LEU A 399 0.96 0.72 -3.28
N LEU A 400 0.36 -0.33 -3.87
CA LEU A 400 -0.93 -0.86 -3.48
C LEU A 400 -0.96 -1.20 -1.99
N LEU A 401 0.01 -1.97 -1.52
CA LEU A 401 0.06 -2.43 -0.13
C LEU A 401 0.38 -1.29 0.85
N GLY A 402 1.25 -0.36 0.45
CA GLY A 402 1.56 0.84 1.23
C GLY A 402 0.36 1.79 1.34
N ALA A 403 -0.40 1.98 0.27
CA ALA A 403 -1.62 2.78 0.27
C ALA A 403 -2.70 2.17 1.18
N ILE A 404 -2.90 0.85 1.11
CA ILE A 404 -3.78 0.09 2.02
C ILE A 404 -3.39 0.34 3.48
N ALA A 405 -2.11 0.23 3.83
CA ALA A 405 -1.62 0.52 5.18
C ALA A 405 -1.91 1.95 5.66
N CYS A 406 -1.88 2.91 4.73
CA CYS A 406 -2.18 4.32 5.01
C CYS A 406 -3.70 4.61 5.08
N GLY A 407 -4.57 3.59 4.97
CA GLY A 407 -6.02 3.76 5.01
C GLY A 407 -6.64 4.13 3.66
N ILE A 408 -5.89 4.03 2.55
CA ILE A 408 -6.39 4.34 1.21
C ILE A 408 -6.85 3.02 0.56
N SER A 409 -8.12 2.94 0.20
CA SER A 409 -8.62 1.79 -0.58
C SER A 409 -8.15 1.87 -2.03
N VAL A 410 -7.87 0.70 -2.61
CA VAL A 410 -7.21 0.57 -3.92
C VAL A 410 -8.09 -0.26 -4.85
N GLN A 411 -8.42 0.25 -6.03
CA GLN A 411 -9.00 -0.54 -7.11
C GLN A 411 -7.91 -0.94 -8.10
N VAL A 412 -7.83 -2.21 -8.46
CA VAL A 412 -6.93 -2.69 -9.51
C VAL A 412 -7.77 -3.23 -10.66
N LYS A 413 -7.56 -2.70 -11.87
CA LYS A 413 -8.32 -3.12 -13.07
C LYS A 413 -7.62 -4.24 -13.86
N SER A 414 -6.42 -4.63 -13.44
CA SER A 414 -5.65 -5.73 -14.03
C SER A 414 -5.41 -6.86 -13.01
N HIS A 415 -5.30 -8.09 -13.50
CA HIS A 415 -5.12 -9.28 -12.66
C HIS A 415 -3.96 -9.17 -11.65
N LEU A 416 -4.17 -9.68 -10.44
CA LEU A 416 -3.15 -9.89 -9.42
C LEU A 416 -2.90 -11.40 -9.28
N PRO A 417 -1.64 -11.87 -9.37
CA PRO A 417 -1.30 -13.30 -9.32
C PRO A 417 -1.33 -13.84 -7.88
N ILE A 418 -2.50 -13.77 -7.26
CA ILE A 418 -2.77 -14.18 -5.88
C ILE A 418 -4.01 -15.09 -5.83
N ASN A 419 -4.03 -16.03 -4.90
CA ASN A 419 -5.18 -16.89 -4.68
C ASN A 419 -6.31 -16.17 -3.91
N SER A 420 -7.45 -16.84 -3.78
CA SER A 420 -8.66 -16.30 -3.14
C SER A 420 -8.47 -15.96 -1.65
N GLU A 421 -7.60 -16.67 -0.93
CA GLU A 421 -7.34 -16.44 0.50
C GLU A 421 -6.55 -15.15 0.71
N VAL A 422 -5.44 -14.97 -0.03
CA VAL A 422 -4.65 -13.72 -0.01
C VAL A 422 -5.50 -12.55 -0.51
N ARG A 423 -6.31 -12.77 -1.55
CA ARG A 423 -7.26 -11.76 -2.02
C ARG A 423 -8.29 -11.40 -0.95
N GLY A 424 -8.88 -12.39 -0.29
CA GLY A 424 -9.85 -12.21 0.78
C GLY A 424 -9.27 -11.44 1.97
N PHE A 425 -8.00 -11.67 2.31
CA PHE A 425 -7.28 -10.86 3.30
C PHE A 425 -7.16 -9.39 2.87
N LEU A 426 -6.72 -9.14 1.63
CA LEU A 426 -6.58 -7.78 1.11
C LEU A 426 -7.91 -7.04 0.95
N GLU A 427 -9.00 -7.75 0.63
CA GLU A 427 -10.33 -7.17 0.42
C GLU A 427 -11.11 -6.97 1.73
N ASN A 428 -11.05 -7.92 2.66
CA ASN A 428 -11.90 -7.91 3.86
C ASN A 428 -11.10 -7.63 5.13
N SER A 429 -10.07 -8.44 5.44
CA SER A 429 -9.29 -8.27 6.68
C SER A 429 -8.60 -6.92 6.74
N CYS A 430 -8.01 -6.45 5.64
CA CYS A 430 -7.43 -5.11 5.57
C CYS A 430 -8.49 -4.01 5.76
N ASN A 431 -9.71 -4.18 5.27
CA ASN A 431 -10.77 -3.19 5.46
C ASN A 431 -11.14 -3.07 6.93
N GLU A 432 -11.21 -4.19 7.65
CA GLU A 432 -11.52 -4.22 9.08
C GLU A 432 -10.38 -3.64 9.92
N ILE A 433 -9.14 -4.02 9.62
CA ILE A 433 -7.97 -3.71 10.45
C ILE A 433 -7.38 -2.33 10.13
N LEU A 434 -7.29 -1.98 8.84
CA LEU A 434 -6.58 -0.80 8.34
C LEU A 434 -7.54 0.25 7.76
N LEU A 435 -8.82 -0.06 7.53
CA LEU A 435 -9.80 0.83 6.88
C LEU A 435 -9.42 1.26 5.44
N GLY A 436 -8.30 0.74 4.93
CA GLY A 436 -7.90 0.73 3.53
C GLY A 436 -7.80 -0.72 3.07
N HIS A 437 -8.22 -1.02 1.85
CA HIS A 437 -8.31 -2.39 1.35
C HIS A 437 -8.30 -2.44 -0.19
N LEU A 438 -8.13 -3.63 -0.74
CA LEU A 438 -8.38 -3.90 -2.14
C LEU A 438 -9.90 -3.85 -2.38
N LEU A 439 -10.37 -2.93 -3.22
CA LEU A 439 -11.76 -2.87 -3.63
C LEU A 439 -12.06 -4.07 -4.54
N LYS A 440 -13.20 -4.73 -4.30
CA LYS A 440 -13.69 -5.82 -5.14
C LYS A 440 -13.94 -5.31 -6.56
N GLU A 441 -13.77 -6.19 -7.54
CA GLU A 441 -13.80 -5.83 -8.97
C GLU A 441 -15.16 -5.28 -9.42
N ASP A 442 -16.23 -5.70 -8.78
CA ASP A 442 -17.63 -5.29 -9.01
C ASP A 442 -18.02 -3.97 -8.34
N VAL A 443 -17.19 -3.45 -7.43
CA VAL A 443 -17.49 -2.19 -6.73
C VAL A 443 -17.29 -0.99 -7.65
N SER A 444 -18.36 -0.21 -7.83
CA SER A 444 -18.29 1.09 -8.52
C SER A 444 -17.51 2.10 -7.68
N ILE A 445 -16.53 2.76 -8.30
CA ILE A 445 -15.77 3.81 -7.63
C ILE A 445 -16.67 4.98 -7.21
N LEU A 446 -17.66 5.32 -8.03
CA LEU A 446 -18.62 6.39 -7.73
C LEU A 446 -19.42 6.07 -6.46
N GLU A 447 -19.90 4.83 -6.36
CA GLU A 447 -20.64 4.36 -5.19
C GLU A 447 -19.77 4.34 -3.93
N TYR A 448 -18.52 3.87 -4.05
CA TYR A 448 -17.56 3.89 -2.94
C TYR A 448 -17.32 5.32 -2.42
N LEU A 449 -17.07 6.27 -3.32
CA LEU A 449 -16.84 7.67 -2.95
C LEU A 449 -18.10 8.30 -2.32
N ASN A 450 -19.29 8.06 -2.88
CA ASN A 450 -20.54 8.54 -2.32
C ASN A 450 -20.79 8.02 -0.90
N ARG A 451 -20.55 6.72 -0.65
CA ARG A 451 -20.64 6.15 0.70
C ARG A 451 -19.67 6.81 1.69
N LYS A 452 -18.45 7.15 1.26
CA LYS A 452 -17.50 7.91 2.09
C LYS A 452 -18.02 9.33 2.38
N ARG A 453 -18.57 10.03 1.39
CA ARG A 453 -19.18 11.36 1.59
C ARG A 453 -20.37 11.36 2.53
N GLU A 454 -21.27 10.38 2.40
CA GLU A 454 -22.45 10.25 3.25
C GLU A 454 -22.03 10.11 4.72
N ARG A 455 -21.02 9.27 4.99
CA ARG A 455 -20.44 9.12 6.32
C ARG A 455 -19.84 10.42 6.87
N LEU A 456 -19.24 11.25 6.02
CA LEU A 456 -18.75 12.58 6.41
C LEU A 456 -19.89 13.58 6.65
N SER A 457 -20.94 13.55 5.83
CA SER A 457 -22.07 14.50 5.92
C SER A 457 -22.96 14.26 7.14
N LEU A 458 -22.99 13.04 7.66
CA LEU A 458 -23.69 12.67 8.89
C LEU A 458 -22.94 13.07 10.18
N SER A 459 -21.76 13.69 10.07
CA SER A 459 -20.86 13.95 11.20
C SER A 459 -20.79 15.44 11.61
N SER A 460 -21.75 15.90 12.41
CA SER A 460 -21.57 17.12 13.24
C SER A 460 -20.75 16.85 14.52
N SER A 461 -20.38 15.59 14.74
CA SER A 461 -19.56 15.11 15.85
C SER A 461 -19.01 13.73 15.49
N LEU A 462 -17.80 13.64 14.93
CA LEU A 462 -17.10 12.37 14.83
C LEU A 462 -16.21 12.19 16.06
N ASN A 463 -16.78 11.56 17.09
CA ASN A 463 -16.05 10.48 17.73
C ASN A 463 -15.78 9.45 16.63
N ILE A 464 -14.51 9.13 16.43
CA ILE A 464 -14.00 8.14 15.48
C ILE A 464 -14.96 6.93 15.44
N TYR A 465 -15.66 6.72 14.31
CA TYR A 465 -16.33 5.45 14.06
C TYR A 465 -15.23 4.42 13.75
N VAL A 466 -14.69 3.83 14.81
CA VAL A 466 -14.08 2.49 14.76
C VAL A 466 -15.24 1.52 14.54
N PRO A 467 -15.23 0.66 13.52
CA PRO A 467 -16.32 -0.27 13.30
C PRO A 467 -16.57 -1.09 14.57
N GLU A 468 -17.79 -1.07 15.11
CA GLU A 468 -18.27 -1.99 16.17
C GLU A 468 -18.32 -3.46 15.69
N THR A 469 -17.77 -3.76 14.52
CA THR A 469 -17.64 -5.12 13.96
C THR A 469 -16.20 -5.59 13.81
N VAL A 470 -15.19 -4.79 14.17
CA VAL A 470 -13.99 -5.39 14.73
C VAL A 470 -14.38 -5.66 16.17
N ALA A 471 -14.48 -6.94 16.56
CA ALA A 471 -14.64 -7.30 17.96
C ALA A 471 -13.69 -6.41 18.75
N ILE A 472 -14.26 -5.55 19.61
CA ILE A 472 -13.53 -4.67 20.51
C ILE A 472 -12.45 -5.55 21.12
N HIS A 473 -11.21 -5.39 20.66
CA HIS A 473 -10.07 -5.98 21.32
C HIS A 473 -9.95 -5.16 22.60
N ASP A 474 -10.70 -5.60 23.61
CA ASP A 474 -10.54 -5.18 24.98
C ASP A 474 -9.06 -5.32 25.30
N ASP A 475 -8.41 -4.19 25.58
CA ASP A 475 -6.95 -4.05 25.74
C ASP A 475 -6.38 -5.10 26.72
N TYR A 476 -7.20 -5.54 27.68
CA TYR A 476 -6.84 -6.58 28.62
C TYR A 476 -7.16 -8.01 28.16
N MET A 477 -8.09 -8.26 27.23
CA MET A 477 -8.39 -9.62 26.72
C MET A 477 -7.29 -10.16 25.81
N ASP A 478 -6.58 -9.29 25.09
CA ASP A 478 -5.30 -9.63 24.46
C ASP A 478 -4.22 -9.95 25.50
N THR A 479 -4.19 -9.18 26.60
CA THR A 479 -3.28 -9.42 27.72
C THR A 479 -3.56 -10.76 28.40
N VAL A 480 -4.83 -11.17 28.55
CA VAL A 480 -5.21 -12.49 29.07
C VAL A 480 -4.82 -13.61 28.08
N ALA A 481 -4.96 -13.38 26.77
CA ALA A 481 -4.50 -14.33 25.75
C ALA A 481 -2.96 -14.48 25.77
N ALA A 482 -2.22 -13.38 25.86
CA ALA A 482 -0.77 -13.37 25.99
C ALA A 482 -0.29 -14.08 27.27
N ALA A 483 -1.01 -13.86 28.38
CA ALA A 483 -0.78 -14.58 29.63
C ALA A 483 -0.93 -16.10 29.45
N ALA A 484 -1.98 -16.53 28.74
CA ALA A 484 -2.18 -17.95 28.43
C ALA A 484 -1.05 -18.54 27.56
N PHE A 485 -0.54 -17.79 26.58
CA PHE A 485 0.63 -18.19 25.80
C PHE A 485 1.91 -18.29 26.63
N SER A 486 2.13 -17.35 27.55
CA SER A 486 3.25 -17.35 28.49
C SER A 486 3.23 -18.61 29.37
N ILE A 487 2.04 -18.93 29.93
CA ILE A 487 1.81 -20.12 30.74
C ILE A 487 2.01 -21.41 29.94
N TYR A 488 1.50 -21.48 28.72
CA TYR A 488 1.67 -22.66 27.87
C TYR A 488 3.14 -22.90 27.50
N ARG A 489 3.90 -21.82 27.25
CA ARG A 489 5.34 -21.90 26.96
C ARG A 489 6.15 -22.42 28.15
N GLU A 490 5.78 -22.02 29.37
CA GLU A 490 6.50 -22.40 30.59
C GLU A 490 6.08 -23.79 31.12
N LEU A 491 4.78 -24.05 31.20
CA LEU A 491 4.23 -25.25 31.85
C LEU A 491 3.90 -26.38 30.87
N GLY A 492 3.82 -26.11 29.56
CA GLY A 492 3.39 -27.07 28.56
C GLY A 492 1.93 -27.52 28.75
N HIS A 493 1.57 -28.66 28.15
CA HIS A 493 0.25 -29.30 28.26
C HIS A 493 0.26 -30.49 29.24
N GLY A 494 -0.93 -30.97 29.64
CA GLY A 494 -1.10 -32.22 30.39
C GLY A 494 -1.27 -32.08 31.90
N LEU A 495 -1.30 -30.85 32.42
CA LEU A 495 -1.60 -30.56 33.82
C LEU A 495 -3.12 -30.47 34.07
N SER A 496 -3.52 -30.46 35.35
CA SER A 496 -4.92 -30.25 35.71
C SER A 496 -5.37 -28.82 35.38
N MET A 497 -6.66 -28.64 35.07
CA MET A 497 -7.19 -27.31 34.71
C MET A 497 -7.08 -26.32 35.88
N ASP A 498 -7.12 -26.80 37.11
CA ASP A 498 -6.91 -25.96 38.30
C ASP A 498 -5.49 -25.41 38.37
N VAL A 499 -4.49 -26.14 37.85
CA VAL A 499 -3.11 -25.63 37.77
C VAL A 499 -3.02 -24.48 36.78
N TYR A 500 -3.59 -24.63 35.57
CA TYR A 500 -3.62 -23.54 34.59
C TYR A 500 -4.44 -22.34 35.06
N ARG A 501 -5.55 -22.57 35.75
CA ARG A 501 -6.37 -21.51 36.34
C ARG A 501 -5.58 -20.72 37.38
N LYS A 502 -4.86 -21.39 38.28
CA LYS A 502 -3.99 -20.75 39.27
C LYS A 502 -2.81 -20.01 38.62
N ALA A 503 -2.20 -20.59 37.59
CA ALA A 503 -1.13 -19.95 36.83
C ALA A 503 -1.62 -18.67 36.15
N LEU A 504 -2.84 -18.70 35.57
CA LEU A 504 -3.44 -17.54 34.94
C LEU A 504 -3.70 -16.42 35.93
N VAL A 505 -4.20 -16.71 37.13
CA VAL A 505 -4.37 -15.70 38.20
C VAL A 505 -3.03 -15.02 38.55
N VAL A 506 -1.93 -15.79 38.63
CA VAL A 506 -0.60 -15.25 38.92
C VAL A 506 -0.11 -14.34 37.79
N GLU A 507 -0.23 -14.79 36.54
CA GLU A 507 0.23 -14.05 35.36
C GLU A 507 -0.57 -12.76 35.17
N LEU A 508 -1.90 -12.81 35.29
CA LEU A 508 -2.77 -11.65 35.18
C LEU A 508 -2.45 -10.59 36.24
N LYS A 509 -2.19 -11.02 37.48
CA LYS A 509 -1.79 -10.12 38.57
C LYS A 509 -0.46 -9.41 38.27
N GLN A 510 0.51 -10.10 37.66
CA GLN A 510 1.79 -9.48 37.26
C GLN A 510 1.61 -8.47 36.13
N LEU A 511 0.63 -8.72 35.25
CA LEU A 511 0.25 -7.84 34.15
C LEU A 511 -0.70 -6.70 34.58
N GLY A 512 -0.98 -6.57 35.88
CA GLY A 512 -1.77 -5.47 36.43
C GLY A 512 -3.29 -5.66 36.33
N LEU A 513 -3.76 -6.87 36.01
CA LEU A 513 -5.19 -7.17 35.87
C LEU A 513 -5.79 -7.79 37.13
N GLN A 514 -7.01 -7.37 37.47
CA GLN A 514 -7.79 -7.95 38.55
C GLN A 514 -8.50 -9.22 38.08
N SER A 515 -8.43 -10.27 38.89
CA SER A 515 -9.17 -11.49 38.63
C SER A 515 -9.72 -12.13 39.91
N SER A 516 -10.90 -12.72 39.82
CA SER A 516 -11.59 -13.41 40.91
C SER A 516 -12.28 -14.67 40.39
N THR A 517 -12.64 -15.59 41.29
CA THR A 517 -13.43 -16.77 40.92
C THR A 517 -14.90 -16.47 41.10
N VAL A 518 -15.70 -16.73 40.06
CA VAL A 518 -17.15 -16.56 40.08
C VAL A 518 -17.85 -17.91 39.90
N LYS A 519 -18.97 -18.09 40.59
CA LYS A 519 -19.84 -19.24 40.41
C LYS A 519 -20.87 -18.97 39.32
N VAL A 520 -20.88 -19.84 38.33
CA VAL A 520 -21.76 -19.77 37.18
C VAL A 520 -22.89 -20.80 37.37
N PRO A 521 -24.16 -20.39 37.41
CA PRO A 521 -25.27 -21.32 37.57
C PRO A 521 -25.51 -22.11 36.27
N ILE A 522 -25.69 -23.42 36.42
CA ILE A 522 -26.09 -24.33 35.35
C ILE A 522 -27.59 -24.57 35.48
N THR A 523 -28.35 -24.16 34.46
CA THR A 523 -29.81 -24.25 34.47
C THR A 523 -30.32 -25.35 33.52
N TYR A 524 -31.36 -26.07 33.95
CA TYR A 524 -32.12 -27.00 33.10
C TYR A 524 -33.61 -26.68 33.24
N LEU A 525 -34.28 -26.39 32.12
CA LEU A 525 -35.69 -25.95 32.09
C LEU A 525 -36.00 -24.73 32.98
N GLY A 526 -35.01 -23.84 33.19
CA GLY A 526 -35.16 -22.64 34.02
C GLY A 526 -34.84 -22.84 35.51
N GLU A 527 -34.65 -24.09 35.97
CA GLU A 527 -34.23 -24.42 37.33
C GLU A 527 -32.70 -24.50 37.42
N ILE A 528 -32.09 -23.95 38.48
CA ILE A 528 -30.64 -24.08 38.72
C ILE A 528 -30.38 -25.48 39.29
N ILE A 529 -29.62 -26.30 38.54
CA ILE A 529 -29.33 -27.69 38.91
C ILE A 529 -27.93 -27.88 39.50
N SER A 530 -26.99 -26.96 39.24
CA SER A 530 -25.61 -27.00 39.75
C SER A 530 -24.91 -25.65 39.53
N GLU A 531 -23.71 -25.48 40.07
CA GLU A 531 -22.81 -24.35 39.80
C GLU A 531 -21.45 -24.84 39.29
N CYS A 532 -20.76 -24.05 38.47
CA CYS A 532 -19.35 -24.26 38.11
C CYS A 532 -18.51 -23.00 38.36
N GLU A 533 -17.24 -23.18 38.70
CA GLU A 533 -16.33 -22.07 39.01
C GLU A 533 -15.54 -21.64 37.76
N GLU A 534 -15.67 -20.37 37.40
CA GLU A 534 -14.92 -19.75 36.30
C GLU A 534 -14.17 -18.50 36.77
N LEU A 535 -13.23 -18.05 35.94
CA LEU A 535 -12.44 -16.86 36.27
C LEU A 535 -13.14 -15.61 35.72
N LEU A 536 -13.40 -14.63 36.58
CA LEU A 536 -13.87 -13.30 36.23
C LEU A 536 -12.65 -12.37 36.19
N VAL A 537 -12.48 -11.60 35.12
CA VAL A 537 -11.38 -10.64 34.93
C VAL A 537 -11.97 -9.25 34.75
N GLU A 538 -11.38 -8.24 35.41
CA GLU A 538 -11.81 -6.83 35.40
C GLU A 538 -13.31 -6.60 35.67
N ASP A 539 -13.94 -7.53 36.39
CA ASP A 539 -15.38 -7.58 36.68
C ASP A 539 -16.31 -7.59 35.44
N ASP A 540 -15.79 -7.79 34.23
CA ASP A 540 -16.58 -7.72 33.00
C ASP A 540 -16.39 -8.92 32.03
N ALA A 541 -15.31 -9.72 32.15
CA ALA A 541 -15.08 -10.89 31.30
C ALA A 541 -14.98 -12.24 32.03
N ILE A 542 -15.61 -13.27 31.45
CA ILE A 542 -15.54 -14.66 31.93
C ILE A 542 -14.51 -15.46 31.13
N ILE A 543 -13.53 -16.04 31.82
CA ILE A 543 -12.51 -16.92 31.23
C ILE A 543 -12.78 -18.36 31.62
N CYS A 544 -13.08 -19.19 30.61
CA CYS A 544 -13.30 -20.62 30.74
C CYS A 544 -12.06 -21.39 30.29
N ILE A 545 -11.50 -22.22 31.17
CA ILE A 545 -10.33 -23.06 30.86
C ILE A 545 -10.77 -24.53 30.79
N GLY A 546 -10.40 -25.24 29.74
CA GLY A 546 -10.66 -26.67 29.69
C GLY A 546 -9.81 -27.46 28.69
N LYS A 547 -10.20 -28.72 28.49
CA LYS A 547 -9.35 -29.74 27.85
C LYS A 547 -9.60 -29.95 26.36
N ASP A 548 -10.73 -29.50 25.83
CA ASP A 548 -11.15 -29.76 24.45
C ASP A 548 -12.04 -28.64 23.88
N ALA A 549 -12.51 -28.82 22.65
CA ALA A 549 -13.35 -27.84 21.96
C ALA A 549 -14.71 -27.56 22.64
N ASN A 550 -15.16 -28.40 23.58
CA ASN A 550 -16.43 -28.19 24.30
C ASN A 550 -16.38 -26.97 25.22
N VAL A 551 -15.18 -26.45 25.54
CA VAL A 551 -15.01 -25.23 26.35
C VAL A 551 -15.68 -24.02 25.69
N LYS A 552 -15.73 -23.95 24.36
CA LYS A 552 -16.43 -22.86 23.66
C LYS A 552 -17.95 -22.93 23.86
N LYS A 553 -18.52 -24.14 23.97
CA LYS A 553 -19.93 -24.33 24.30
C LYS A 553 -20.21 -23.99 25.77
N HIS A 554 -19.27 -24.34 26.64
CA HIS A 554 -19.32 -23.98 28.05
C HIS A 554 -19.29 -22.47 28.29
N LEU A 555 -18.40 -21.76 27.59
CA LEU A 555 -18.32 -20.29 27.63
C LEU A 555 -19.66 -19.63 27.31
N LYS A 556 -20.37 -20.10 26.27
CA LYS A 556 -21.69 -19.56 25.91
C LYS A 556 -22.70 -19.70 27.05
N ASN A 557 -22.69 -20.84 27.74
CA ASN A 557 -23.55 -21.06 28.90
C ASN A 557 -23.13 -20.17 30.08
N ALA A 558 -21.83 -19.96 30.27
CA ALA A 558 -21.31 -19.13 31.34
C ALA A 558 -21.64 -17.64 31.16
N LEU A 559 -21.55 -17.13 29.94
CA LEU A 559 -21.98 -15.78 29.60
C LEU A 559 -23.49 -15.58 29.84
N ALA A 560 -24.31 -16.55 29.42
CA ALA A 560 -25.75 -16.53 29.66
C ALA A 560 -26.10 -16.58 31.15
N GLY A 561 -25.42 -17.43 31.93
CA GLY A 561 -25.67 -17.60 33.37
C GLY A 561 -25.19 -16.42 34.23
N THR A 562 -24.14 -15.70 33.79
CA THR A 562 -23.58 -14.55 34.51
C THR A 562 -24.05 -13.19 33.98
N LYS A 563 -24.76 -13.17 32.85
CA LYS A 563 -25.15 -11.96 32.11
C LYS A 563 -23.95 -11.06 31.75
N LYS A 564 -22.78 -11.67 31.52
CA LYS A 564 -21.59 -10.96 31.04
C LYS A 564 -21.59 -10.96 29.52
N GLU A 565 -21.15 -9.84 28.95
CA GLU A 565 -21.12 -9.64 27.50
C GLU A 565 -19.80 -10.13 26.88
N LYS A 566 -18.77 -10.34 27.71
CA LYS A 566 -17.41 -10.68 27.28
C LYS A 566 -16.94 -11.99 27.90
N GLY A 567 -16.19 -12.78 27.12
CA GLY A 567 -15.50 -13.92 27.67
C GLY A 567 -14.54 -14.59 26.69
N MET A 568 -13.78 -15.56 27.20
CA MET A 568 -12.78 -16.27 26.42
C MET A 568 -12.64 -17.71 26.90
N SER A 569 -12.59 -18.61 25.94
CA SER A 569 -12.26 -20.02 26.10
C SER A 569 -10.77 -20.24 25.84
N ILE A 570 -10.10 -20.93 26.75
CA ILE A 570 -8.69 -21.30 26.65
C ILE A 570 -8.58 -22.81 26.76
N VAL A 571 -7.95 -23.44 25.76
CA VAL A 571 -7.72 -24.88 25.72
C VAL A 571 -6.22 -25.14 25.63
N PHE A 572 -5.67 -25.73 26.69
CA PHE A 572 -4.28 -26.18 26.77
C PHE A 572 -4.17 -27.61 26.18
N ASP A 573 -4.14 -27.70 24.85
CA ASP A 573 -4.09 -28.95 24.09
C ASP A 573 -2.63 -29.44 23.87
N ARG A 574 -2.48 -30.70 23.46
CA ARG A 574 -1.21 -31.36 23.16
C ARG A 574 -0.47 -30.76 21.97
N GLU A 575 -1.22 -30.32 20.96
CA GLU A 575 -0.69 -29.83 19.68
C GLU A 575 -0.51 -28.30 19.66
N MET A 576 -1.42 -27.56 20.31
CA MET A 576 -1.40 -26.09 20.30
C MET A 576 -2.31 -25.48 21.40
N LEU A 577 -1.97 -24.29 21.88
CA LEU A 577 -2.91 -23.48 22.67
C LEU A 577 -4.04 -22.98 21.75
N LYS A 578 -5.30 -23.25 22.11
CA LYS A 578 -6.47 -22.75 21.35
C LYS A 578 -7.19 -21.71 22.19
N ILE A 579 -7.37 -20.53 21.61
CA ILE A 579 -8.09 -19.41 22.23
C ILE A 579 -9.31 -19.11 21.38
N GLY A 580 -10.49 -19.09 22.00
CA GLY A 580 -11.74 -18.71 21.36
C GLY A 580 -12.41 -17.59 22.14
N ARG A 581 -12.78 -16.51 21.48
CA ARG A 581 -13.59 -15.43 22.03
C ARG A 581 -15.07 -15.68 21.76
#